data_AF-A0A923D687-F1
#
_entry.id   AF-A0A923D687-F1
#
_cell.length_a   1.000
_cell.length_b   1.000
_cell.length_c   1.000
_cell.angle_alpha   90.00
_cell.angle_beta   90.00
_cell.angle_gamma   90.00
#
_symmetry.space_group_name_H-M   'P 1'
#
loop_
_entity.id
_entity.type
_entity.pdbx_description
1 polymer ?
#
loop_
_entity_poly.entity_id
_entity_poly.type
_entity_poly.pdbx_seq_one_letter_code
_entity_poly.pdbx_strand_id
1 'polypeptide(L)'
;MSVELHKKVKQAIERHRMLDIGDGVIAAVSGGPDSVALLSVLRHLSAEYSLKLVVAHLNHGLRPGHADEEEALVHRLSERLELVCESSMIDIAALSRLRKTSVEETAREERYRFLESIRVQYNARKIALGHHAGDQAETVLMNLLRGSGPEGLKGMRPVREDVFI
;
A
#
# COMPACT_ATOMS: atom_id res chain seq x y z
N MET A 1 -18.70 12.17 4.64
CA MET A 1 -17.53 11.95 3.76
C MET A 1 -17.01 10.51 3.81
N SER A 2 -16.95 9.83 4.98
CA SER A 2 -16.41 8.44 5.06
C SER A 2 -17.34 7.33 4.52
N VAL A 3 -18.67 7.45 4.64
CA VAL A 3 -19.61 6.39 4.23
C VAL A 3 -19.62 6.14 2.72
N GLU A 4 -19.56 7.21 1.92
CA GLU A 4 -19.59 7.11 0.47
C GLU A 4 -18.29 6.53 -0.10
N LEU A 5 -17.17 6.88 0.53
CA LEU A 5 -15.86 6.32 0.25
C LEU A 5 -15.83 4.79 0.45
N HIS A 6 -16.28 4.31 1.61
CA HIS A 6 -16.30 2.88 1.90
C HIS A 6 -17.17 2.10 0.90
N LYS A 7 -18.32 2.66 0.52
CA LYS A 7 -19.21 2.06 -0.48
C LYS A 7 -18.54 1.92 -1.84
N LYS A 8 -17.85 2.97 -2.32
CA LYS A 8 -17.13 2.93 -3.60
C LYS A 8 -15.99 1.92 -3.60
N VAL A 9 -15.22 1.86 -2.52
CA VAL A 9 -14.12 0.89 -2.38
C VAL A 9 -14.67 -0.54 -2.35
N LYS A 10 -15.73 -0.80 -1.59
CA LYS A 10 -16.39 -2.11 -1.56
C LYS A 10 -16.89 -2.56 -2.94
N GLN A 11 -17.55 -1.67 -3.67
CA GLN A 11 -17.99 -1.96 -5.04
C GLN A 11 -16.82 -2.30 -5.97
N ALA A 12 -15.67 -1.64 -5.81
CA ALA A 12 -14.47 -1.95 -6.59
C ALA A 12 -13.89 -3.33 -6.20
N ILE A 13 -13.82 -3.64 -4.91
CA ILE A 13 -13.39 -4.93 -4.39
C ILE A 13 -14.24 -6.06 -4.95
N GLU A 14 -15.57 -5.92 -4.91
CA GLU A 14 -16.51 -6.91 -5.43
C GLU A 14 -16.39 -7.05 -6.96
N ARG A 15 -16.36 -5.92 -7.68
CA ARG A 15 -16.27 -5.88 -9.14
C ARG A 15 -14.99 -6.54 -9.67
N HIS A 16 -13.88 -6.35 -8.98
CA HIS A 16 -12.57 -6.81 -9.41
C HIS A 16 -12.07 -8.04 -8.63
N ARG A 17 -12.86 -8.56 -7.69
CA ARG A 17 -12.50 -9.68 -6.81
C ARG A 17 -11.14 -9.48 -6.14
N MET A 18 -10.95 -8.28 -5.58
CA MET A 18 -9.66 -7.88 -4.98
C MET A 18 -9.38 -8.63 -3.68
N LEU A 19 -10.41 -8.93 -2.89
CA LEU A 19 -10.33 -9.56 -1.58
C LEU A 19 -11.36 -10.68 -1.45
N ASP A 20 -10.94 -11.79 -0.86
CA ASP A 20 -11.82 -12.86 -0.38
C ASP A 20 -11.92 -12.84 1.15
N ILE A 21 -12.94 -13.51 1.70
CA ILE A 21 -13.11 -13.64 3.14
C ILE A 21 -11.94 -14.43 3.74
N GLY A 22 -11.34 -13.89 4.80
CA GLY A 22 -10.23 -14.51 5.52
C GLY A 22 -8.85 -14.23 4.93
N ASP A 23 -8.76 -13.43 3.87
CA ASP A 23 -7.48 -13.10 3.23
C ASP A 23 -6.51 -12.41 4.22
N GLY A 24 -5.25 -12.83 4.17
CA GLY A 24 -4.13 -12.06 4.71
C GLY A 24 -3.73 -10.96 3.74
N VAL A 25 -3.62 -9.73 4.22
CA VAL A 25 -3.33 -8.54 3.41
C VAL A 25 -2.17 -7.76 4.02
N ILE A 26 -1.13 -7.54 3.22
CA ILE A 26 -0.04 -6.63 3.55
C ILE A 26 -0.42 -5.22 3.09
N ALA A 27 -0.61 -4.30 4.02
CA ALA A 27 -0.89 -2.89 3.71
C ALA A 27 0.43 -2.11 3.61
N ALA A 28 0.80 -1.67 2.40
CA ALA A 28 1.98 -0.85 2.19
C ALA A 28 1.70 0.60 2.61
N VAL A 29 2.33 1.05 3.70
CA VAL A 29 2.10 2.37 4.29
C VAL A 29 3.38 3.19 4.28
N SER A 30 3.41 4.27 3.50
CA SER A 30 4.56 5.17 3.40
C SER A 30 4.58 6.24 4.49
N GLY A 31 3.47 6.44 5.20
CA GLY A 31 3.27 7.57 6.13
C GLY A 31 2.56 8.76 5.47
N GLY A 32 2.45 8.78 4.14
CA GLY A 32 1.68 9.77 3.40
C GLY A 32 0.16 9.59 3.55
N PRO A 33 -0.63 10.65 3.33
CA PRO A 33 -2.07 10.67 3.56
C PRO A 33 -2.83 9.58 2.79
N ASP A 34 -2.44 9.29 1.54
CA ASP A 34 -3.10 8.27 0.72
C ASP A 34 -2.92 6.86 1.30
N SER A 35 -1.71 6.55 1.77
CA SER A 35 -1.40 5.25 2.37
C SER A 35 -2.04 5.06 3.75
N VAL A 36 -2.20 6.15 4.51
CA VAL A 36 -2.94 6.17 5.77
C VAL A 36 -4.44 5.99 5.54
N ALA A 37 -4.99 6.63 4.50
CA ALA A 37 -6.38 6.44 4.10
C ALA A 37 -6.66 4.99 3.66
N LEU A 38 -5.76 4.40 2.87
CA LEU A 38 -5.83 2.99 2.50
C LEU A 38 -5.90 2.08 3.74
N LEU A 39 -4.98 2.27 4.70
CA LEU A 39 -4.97 1.47 5.93
C LEU A 39 -6.28 1.60 6.71
N SER A 40 -6.81 2.83 6.81
CA SER A 40 -8.09 3.08 7.48
C SER A 40 -9.25 2.34 6.81
N VAL A 41 -9.29 2.30 5.47
CA VAL A 41 -10.33 1.60 4.73
C VAL A 41 -10.19 0.08 4.89
N LEU A 42 -8.98 -0.47 4.75
CA LEU A 42 -8.73 -1.89 4.96
C LEU A 42 -9.10 -2.33 6.38
N ARG A 43 -8.78 -1.52 7.39
CA ARG A 43 -9.14 -1.81 8.78
C ARG A 43 -10.65 -1.84 8.97
N HIS A 44 -11.38 -0.91 8.35
CA HIS A 44 -12.85 -0.94 8.38
C HIS A 44 -13.40 -2.21 7.73
N LEU A 45 -12.86 -2.60 6.57
CA LEU A 45 -13.29 -3.79 5.84
C LEU A 45 -12.86 -5.10 6.52
N SER A 46 -11.85 -5.07 7.39
CA SER A 46 -11.36 -6.27 8.09
C SER A 46 -12.45 -6.95 8.92
N ALA A 47 -13.40 -6.19 9.46
CA ALA A 47 -14.51 -6.75 10.22
C ALA A 47 -15.50 -7.52 9.32
N GLU A 48 -15.74 -7.03 8.11
CA GLU A 48 -16.67 -7.64 7.17
C GLU A 48 -16.04 -8.83 6.43
N TYR A 49 -14.80 -8.68 5.97
CA TYR A 49 -14.09 -9.69 5.19
C TYR A 49 -13.22 -10.61 6.05
N SER A 50 -13.24 -10.47 7.39
CA SER A 50 -12.38 -11.25 8.30
C SER A 50 -10.89 -11.17 7.93
N LEU A 51 -10.43 -10.00 7.48
CA LEU A 51 -9.07 -9.82 6.96
C LEU A 51 -8.04 -9.89 8.09
N LYS A 52 -6.89 -10.49 7.78
CA LYS A 52 -5.70 -10.44 8.63
C LYS A 52 -4.75 -9.39 8.06
N LEU A 53 -4.65 -8.24 8.70
CA LEU A 53 -3.85 -7.13 8.20
C LEU A 53 -2.47 -7.09 8.85
N VAL A 54 -1.46 -6.83 8.03
CA VAL A 54 -0.09 -6.52 8.47
C VAL A 54 0.33 -5.23 7.79
N VAL A 55 0.80 -4.26 8.55
CA VAL A 55 1.33 -3.00 8.02
C VAL A 55 2.78 -3.22 7.62
N ALA A 56 3.16 -2.77 6.42
CA ALA A 56 4.53 -2.82 5.93
C ALA A 56 4.99 -1.41 5.53
N HIS A 57 6.07 -0.95 6.17
CA HIS A 57 6.68 0.37 5.92
C HIS A 57 8.13 0.21 5.46
N LEU A 58 8.47 0.82 4.32
CA LEU A 58 9.86 0.86 3.85
C LEU A 58 10.36 2.31 3.80
N ASN A 59 11.31 2.61 4.66
CA ASN A 59 12.07 3.85 4.66
C ASN A 59 13.21 3.74 3.62
N HIS A 60 13.22 4.64 2.64
CA HIS A 60 14.17 4.61 1.52
C HIS A 60 15.48 5.38 1.81
N GLY A 61 15.64 5.94 3.02
CA GLY A 61 16.85 6.64 3.44
C GLY A 61 17.12 7.96 2.69
N LEU A 62 16.14 8.49 1.94
CA LEU A 62 16.33 9.65 1.07
C LEU A 62 16.24 11.01 1.79
N ARG A 63 15.60 11.06 2.96
CA ARG A 63 15.34 12.30 3.71
C ARG A 63 15.60 12.09 5.21
N PRO A 64 16.84 12.29 5.67
CA PRO A 64 17.17 12.19 7.10
C PRO A 64 16.28 13.15 7.93
N GLY A 65 15.71 12.67 9.03
CA GLY A 65 14.81 13.44 9.90
C GLY A 65 13.32 13.32 9.56
N HIS A 66 12.92 13.56 8.30
CA HIS A 66 11.52 13.36 7.89
C HIS A 66 11.12 11.88 7.89
N ALA A 67 12.05 11.01 7.51
CA ALA A 67 11.78 9.59 7.46
C ALA A 67 11.56 8.97 8.86
N ASP A 68 12.19 9.52 9.89
CA ASP A 68 12.01 9.08 11.29
C ASP A 68 10.62 9.48 11.81
N GLU A 69 10.13 10.67 11.42
CA GLU A 69 8.78 11.12 11.75
C GLU A 69 7.70 10.28 11.04
N GLU A 70 7.92 9.94 9.77
CA GLU A 70 7.03 9.07 8.99
C GLU A 70 6.98 7.65 9.57
N GLU A 71 8.13 7.06 9.89
CA GLU A 71 8.20 5.74 10.51
C GLU A 71 7.49 5.75 11.88
N ALA A 72 7.76 6.75 12.72
CA ALA A 72 7.10 6.88 14.01
C ALA A 72 5.59 7.11 13.89
N LEU A 73 5.13 7.83 12.86
CA LEU A 73 3.71 8.00 12.56
C LEU A 73 3.06 6.65 12.21
N VAL A 74 3.70 5.86 11.34
CA VAL A 74 3.17 4.56 10.92
C VAL A 74 3.12 3.58 12.09
N HIS A 75 4.16 3.52 12.92
CA HIS A 75 4.16 2.70 14.13
C HIS A 75 3.03 3.07 15.08
N ARG A 76 2.88 4.35 15.45
CA ARG A 76 1.79 4.82 16.32
C ARG A 76 0.41 4.52 15.72
N LEU A 77 0.27 4.65 14.40
CA LEU A 77 -0.98 4.35 13.72
C LEU A 77 -1.31 2.85 13.81
N SER A 78 -0.33 1.99 13.57
CA SER A 78 -0.48 0.54 13.66
C SER A 78 -0.83 0.09 15.07
N GLU A 79 -0.13 0.60 16.08
CA GLU A 79 -0.43 0.33 17.50
C GLU A 79 -1.86 0.72 17.85
N ARG A 80 -2.30 1.93 17.48
CA ARG A 80 -3.66 2.41 17.73
C ARG A 80 -4.73 1.56 17.06
N LEU A 81 -4.41 0.93 15.93
CA LEU A 81 -5.32 0.05 15.20
C LEU A 81 -5.20 -1.42 15.62
N GLU A 82 -4.30 -1.73 16.56
CA GLU A 82 -3.94 -3.07 17.03
C GLU A 82 -3.47 -3.98 15.89
N LEU A 83 -2.62 -3.43 15.03
CA LEU A 83 -2.06 -4.13 13.86
C LEU A 83 -0.56 -4.36 14.03
N VAL A 84 -0.09 -5.50 13.52
CA VAL A 84 1.35 -5.76 13.38
C VAL A 84 1.94 -4.79 12.37
N CYS A 85 3.10 -4.22 12.69
CA CYS A 85 3.83 -3.28 11.85
C CYS A 85 5.24 -3.78 11.61
N GLU A 86 5.54 -4.13 10.36
CA GLU A 86 6.88 -4.48 9.89
C GLU A 86 7.48 -3.26 9.21
N SER A 87 8.61 -2.76 9.74
CA SER A 87 9.35 -1.65 9.13
C SER A 87 10.79 -2.04 8.81
N SER A 88 11.33 -1.44 7.75
CA SER A 88 12.74 -1.58 7.39
C SER A 88 13.27 -0.29 6.77
N MET A 89 14.58 -0.09 6.83
CA MET A 89 15.27 1.04 6.24
C MET A 89 16.35 0.55 5.26
N ILE A 90 16.38 1.15 4.08
CA ILE A 90 17.39 0.87 3.04
C ILE A 90 17.90 2.21 2.50
N ASP A 91 19.21 2.39 2.44
CA ASP A 91 19.83 3.51 1.74
C ASP A 91 19.77 3.28 0.22
N ILE A 92 18.70 3.75 -0.40
CA ILE A 92 18.49 3.60 -1.84
C ILE A 92 19.54 4.38 -2.64
N ALA A 93 20.03 5.51 -2.13
CA ALA A 93 21.01 6.33 -2.84
C ALA A 93 22.37 5.62 -2.92
N ALA A 94 22.79 4.94 -1.86
CA ALA A 94 23.98 4.09 -1.88
C ALA A 94 23.79 2.87 -2.79
N LEU A 95 22.62 2.22 -2.70
CA LEU A 95 22.32 1.02 -3.47
C LEU A 95 22.23 1.29 -4.97
N SER A 96 21.62 2.40 -5.38
CA SER A 96 21.50 2.77 -6.79
C SER A 96 22.87 3.05 -7.43
N ARG A 97 23.79 3.69 -6.69
CA ARG A 97 25.17 3.91 -7.13
C ARG A 97 25.91 2.59 -7.34
N LEU A 98 25.75 1.64 -6.43
CA LEU A 98 26.38 0.33 -6.52
C LEU A 98 25.86 -0.47 -7.73
N ARG A 99 24.54 -0.43 -7.98
CA ARG A 99 23.89 -1.15 -9.08
C ARG A 99 23.96 -0.45 -10.43
N LYS A 100 24.35 0.82 -10.45
CA LYS A 100 24.33 1.69 -11.64
C LYS A 100 22.94 1.83 -12.26
N THR A 101 21.91 1.85 -11.42
CA THR A 101 20.49 2.04 -11.77
C THR A 101 20.02 3.40 -11.25
N SER A 102 18.82 3.84 -11.68
CA SER A 102 18.25 5.08 -11.14
C SER A 102 17.79 4.89 -9.69
N VAL A 103 17.76 5.99 -8.91
CA VAL A 103 17.26 5.99 -7.52
C VAL A 103 15.79 5.52 -7.48
N GLU A 104 14.99 5.97 -8.44
CA GLU A 104 13.57 5.64 -8.52
C GLU A 104 13.33 4.16 -8.83
N GLU A 105 14.03 3.62 -9.83
CA GLU A 105 13.98 2.19 -10.16
C GLU A 105 14.43 1.32 -8.98
N THR A 106 15.53 1.70 -8.33
CA THR A 106 16.06 0.98 -7.17
C THR A 106 15.07 1.02 -6.00
N ALA A 107 14.49 2.19 -5.71
CA ALA A 107 13.44 2.35 -4.69
C ALA A 107 12.24 1.44 -4.97
N ARG A 108 11.81 1.40 -6.23
CA ARG A 108 10.69 0.58 -6.68
C ARG A 108 10.99 -0.90 -6.47
N GLU A 109 12.11 -1.39 -6.97
CA GLU A 109 12.52 -2.79 -6.83
C GLU A 109 12.61 -3.24 -5.38
N GLU A 110 13.29 -2.45 -4.53
CA GLU A 110 13.44 -2.79 -3.12
C GLU A 110 12.11 -2.77 -2.37
N ARG A 111 11.20 -1.86 -2.73
CA ARG A 111 9.85 -1.85 -2.15
C ARG A 111 9.09 -3.13 -2.47
N TYR A 112 9.06 -3.53 -3.75
CA TYR A 112 8.36 -4.77 -4.13
C TYR A 112 9.00 -5.99 -3.48
N ARG A 113 10.34 -6.04 -3.40
CA ARG A 113 11.05 -7.12 -2.72
C ARG A 113 10.69 -7.19 -1.23
N PHE A 114 10.71 -6.05 -0.55
CA PHE A 114 10.34 -5.95 0.86
C PHE A 114 8.89 -6.41 1.07
N LEU A 115 7.93 -5.86 0.34
CA LEU A 115 6.52 -6.22 0.48
C LEU A 115 6.27 -7.71 0.20
N GLU A 116 6.94 -8.27 -0.80
CA GLU A 116 6.85 -9.70 -1.11
C GLU A 116 7.45 -10.56 0.00
N SER A 117 8.57 -10.15 0.61
CA SER A 117 9.14 -10.86 1.76
C SER A 117 8.19 -10.90 2.95
N ILE A 118 7.52 -9.78 3.26
CA ILE A 118 6.51 -9.73 4.34
C ILE A 118 5.29 -10.58 3.96
N ARG A 119 4.85 -10.53 2.70
CA ARG A 119 3.74 -11.36 2.22
C ARG A 119 4.02 -12.84 2.46
N VAL A 120 5.22 -13.31 2.12
CA VAL A 120 5.65 -14.70 2.36
C VAL A 120 5.75 -15.00 3.85
N GLN A 121 6.37 -14.13 4.65
CA GLN A 121 6.54 -14.30 6.10
C GLN A 121 5.19 -14.50 6.82
N TYR A 122 4.17 -13.74 6.43
CA TYR A 122 2.84 -13.81 7.04
C TYR A 122 1.85 -14.73 6.31
N ASN A 123 2.30 -15.43 5.27
CA ASN A 123 1.45 -16.23 4.38
C ASN A 123 0.22 -15.44 3.89
N ALA A 124 0.43 -14.17 3.55
CA ALA A 124 -0.60 -13.28 3.06
C ALA A 124 -0.86 -13.54 1.57
N ARG A 125 -2.11 -13.35 1.16
CA ARG A 125 -2.51 -13.54 -0.24
C ARG A 125 -2.38 -12.25 -1.04
N LYS A 126 -2.55 -11.10 -0.38
CA LYS A 126 -2.67 -9.80 -1.04
C LYS A 126 -1.65 -8.80 -0.51
N ILE A 127 -1.22 -7.91 -1.39
CA ILE A 127 -0.46 -6.69 -1.05
C ILE A 127 -1.27 -5.51 -1.55
N ALA A 128 -1.70 -4.64 -0.63
CA ALA A 128 -2.44 -3.42 -0.91
C ALA A 128 -1.50 -2.21 -0.95
N LEU A 129 -1.52 -1.44 -2.03
CA LEU A 129 -0.59 -0.32 -2.26
C LEU A 129 -1.29 1.05 -2.17
N GLY A 130 -0.82 1.93 -1.28
CA GLY A 130 -1.19 3.36 -1.26
C GLY A 130 -0.27 4.13 -2.21
N HIS A 131 -0.77 4.46 -3.41
CA HIS A 131 0.04 4.82 -4.58
C HIS A 131 1.24 5.75 -4.33
N HIS A 132 2.39 5.39 -4.92
CA HIS A 132 3.63 6.17 -4.89
C HIS A 132 3.79 7.00 -6.16
N ALA A 133 4.33 8.21 -6.02
CA ALA A 133 4.39 9.29 -7.01
C ALA A 133 5.13 9.00 -8.34
N GLY A 134 5.69 7.81 -8.55
CA GLY A 134 6.38 7.40 -9.79
C GLY A 134 5.61 6.38 -10.65
N ASP A 135 4.54 5.80 -10.12
CA ASP A 135 3.76 4.82 -10.86
C ASP A 135 2.54 5.51 -11.47
N GLN A 136 2.37 5.39 -12.79
CA GLN A 136 1.13 5.68 -13.54
C GLN A 136 -0.03 4.73 -13.11
N ALA A 137 -0.24 4.63 -11.80
CA ALA A 137 -1.31 4.00 -11.03
C ALA A 137 -2.19 5.06 -10.33
N GLU A 138 -1.69 6.29 -10.24
CA GLU A 138 -2.33 7.45 -9.60
C GLU A 138 -3.75 7.72 -10.12
N THR A 139 -4.03 7.32 -11.36
CA THR A 139 -5.28 7.65 -12.03
C THR A 139 -6.46 6.81 -11.55
N VAL A 140 -6.34 5.52 -11.21
CA VAL A 140 -7.55 4.67 -11.08
C VAL A 140 -8.25 4.78 -9.71
N LEU A 141 -7.56 4.53 -8.59
CA LEU A 141 -8.20 4.64 -7.27
C LEU A 141 -8.49 6.11 -6.94
N MET A 142 -7.60 7.07 -7.24
CA MET A 142 -7.91 8.49 -7.01
C MET A 142 -8.99 9.04 -7.94
N ASN A 143 -9.12 8.57 -9.20
CA ASN A 143 -10.30 8.89 -10.01
C ASN A 143 -11.56 8.21 -9.49
N LEU A 144 -11.47 6.99 -8.95
CA LEU A 144 -12.59 6.31 -8.31
C LEU A 144 -13.06 7.08 -7.05
N LEU A 145 -12.09 7.58 -6.27
CA LEU A 145 -12.29 8.40 -5.08
C LEU A 145 -12.83 9.80 -5.42
N ARG A 146 -12.39 10.42 -6.53
CA ARG A 146 -12.85 11.74 -7.04
C ARG A 146 -14.11 11.68 -7.91
N GLY A 147 -14.61 10.49 -8.29
CA GLY A 147 -15.85 10.32 -9.05
C GLY A 147 -15.72 10.45 -10.57
N SER A 148 -14.56 10.15 -11.15
CA SER A 148 -14.35 10.24 -12.61
C SER A 148 -15.03 9.08 -13.35
N GLY A 149 -15.67 9.39 -14.49
CA GLY A 149 -16.39 8.42 -15.32
C GLY A 149 -15.51 7.39 -16.07
N PRO A 150 -16.11 6.56 -16.95
CA PRO A 150 -15.47 5.38 -17.55
C PRO A 150 -14.15 5.64 -18.31
N GLU A 151 -13.93 6.85 -18.80
CA GLU A 151 -12.70 7.25 -19.51
C GLU A 151 -11.49 7.43 -18.58
N GLY A 152 -11.69 7.63 -17.27
CA GLY A 152 -10.61 7.70 -16.27
C GLY A 152 -10.02 6.33 -15.88
N LEU A 153 -10.49 5.24 -16.48
CA LEU A 153 -10.15 3.84 -16.16
C LEU A 153 -9.12 3.20 -17.11
N LYS A 154 -8.56 3.93 -18.08
CA LYS A 154 -7.53 3.41 -19.01
C LYS A 154 -6.12 3.32 -18.40
N GLY A 155 -6.02 3.05 -17.10
CA GLY A 155 -4.77 2.84 -16.35
C GLY A 155 -4.45 1.37 -16.09
N MET A 156 -3.46 1.09 -15.23
CA MET A 156 -3.06 -0.26 -14.79
C MET A 156 -4.23 -1.11 -14.27
N ARG A 157 -4.10 -2.44 -14.37
CA ARG A 157 -5.14 -3.40 -13.96
C ARG A 157 -5.38 -3.32 -12.44
N PRO A 158 -6.64 -3.29 -11.98
CA PRO A 158 -6.97 -3.22 -10.55
C PRO A 158 -6.48 -4.41 -9.72
N VAL A 159 -6.17 -5.53 -10.35
CA VAL A 159 -5.50 -6.68 -9.73
C VAL A 159 -4.34 -7.08 -10.65
N ARG A 160 -3.14 -7.23 -10.08
CA ARG A 160 -1.96 -7.71 -10.81
C ARG A 160 -1.43 -8.98 -10.18
N GLU A 161 -1.21 -10.00 -11.02
CA GLU A 161 -0.67 -11.31 -10.62
C GLU A 161 -1.47 -12.00 -9.51
N ASP A 162 -2.75 -11.63 -9.35
CA ASP A 162 -3.62 -12.06 -8.25
C ASP A 162 -3.11 -11.74 -6.83
N VAL A 163 -2.05 -10.93 -6.72
CA VAL A 163 -1.37 -10.57 -5.47
C VAL A 163 -1.53 -9.07 -5.15
N PHE A 164 -1.28 -8.19 -6.11
CA PHE A 164 -1.30 -6.75 -5.86
C PHE A 164 -2.69 -6.15 -6.11
N ILE A 165 -3.15 -5.36 -5.15
CA ILE A 165 -4.46 -4.68 -5.14
C ILE A 165 -4.38 -3.23 -4.66
#